data_AF-A0A0P7XTG8-F1
#
_entry.id   AF-A0A0P7XTG8-F1
#
_cell.length_a   1.000
_cell.length_b   1.000
_cell.length_c   1.000
_cell.angle_alpha   90.00
_cell.angle_beta   90.00
_cell.angle_gamma   90.00
#
_symmetry.space_group_name_H-M   'P 1'
#
loop_
_entity.id
_entity.type
_entity.pdbx_description
1 polymer ?
#
loop_
_entity_poly.entity_id
_entity_poly.type
_entity_poly.pdbx_seq_one_letter_code
_entity_poly.pdbx_strand_id
1 'polypeptide(L)'
;MDVLLEEILLQNVTGLQWVASESWITARYFAIPRTSTVISSVIGFTIPKSTVPGLSEFLVKVHPSKSPQNALLKEFWEASFGCMFSSRNKTTDVKLCSDKEKLAELSNEYTDVSEPMSNNVYKAVYAVAHALHELLTCKQGKGHTLNESCVDKANIQGAQVVKYLHEVNFTTHTGERVYFDLNGDPTARYELVNWQKGEDGEIKFVTIGYYDASLPAGKQFTMNDNNIFWAGDPFTKPKSVCSESCQPGTSQAVIRGKPICCFSCIPCAAGEISNVTDSTKCIKCPLEYWSNEDRTECILKKVEFLTFGETMGKMLTAISVIGASLTAATGLIFFHFMETP
;
A
#
# COMPACT_ATOMS: atom_id res chain seq x y z
N MET A 1 17.71 7.34 6.28
CA MET A 1 16.52 7.24 7.15
C MET A 1 16.85 7.69 8.57
N ASP A 2 18.04 7.36 9.07
CA ASP A 2 18.47 7.65 10.45
C ASP A 2 18.32 9.12 10.86
N VAL A 3 18.80 10.07 10.03
CA VAL A 3 18.70 11.50 10.32
C VAL A 3 17.25 11.95 10.47
N LEU A 4 16.36 11.45 9.62
CA LEU A 4 14.93 11.75 9.71
C LEU A 4 14.32 11.15 10.97
N LEU A 5 14.68 9.92 11.31
CA LEU A 5 14.16 9.24 12.49
C LEU A 5 14.55 9.97 13.78
N GLU A 6 15.80 10.39 13.91
CA GLU A 6 16.26 11.16 15.07
C GLU A 6 15.48 12.47 15.20
N GLU A 7 15.23 13.20 14.10
CA GLU A 7 14.43 14.43 14.16
C GLU A 7 12.98 14.18 14.57
N ILE A 8 12.35 13.12 14.05
CA ILE A 8 10.97 12.77 14.39
C ILE A 8 10.86 12.36 15.86
N LEU A 9 11.88 11.68 16.40
CA LEU A 9 11.98 11.37 17.83
C LEU A 9 12.12 12.63 18.68
N LEU A 10 12.96 13.59 18.26
CA LEU A 10 13.13 14.86 18.95
C LEU A 10 11.83 15.69 18.99
N GLN A 11 11.08 15.68 17.89
CA GLN A 11 9.79 16.37 17.79
C GLN A 11 8.59 15.58 18.34
N ASN A 12 8.81 14.32 18.75
CA ASN A 12 7.78 13.42 19.26
C ASN A 12 6.56 13.29 18.32
N VAL A 13 6.81 13.17 17.01
CA VAL A 13 5.72 13.01 16.04
C VAL A 13 5.22 11.56 16.09
N THR A 14 3.97 11.39 16.46
CA THR A 14 3.33 10.07 16.66
C THR A 14 2.05 9.96 15.83
N GLY A 15 1.48 8.75 15.73
CA GLY A 15 0.21 8.50 15.01
C GLY A 15 0.34 8.41 13.49
N LEU A 16 1.56 8.39 12.94
CA LEU A 16 1.80 8.20 11.52
C LEU A 16 1.81 6.72 11.15
N GLN A 17 1.04 6.36 10.13
CA GLN A 17 1.10 5.02 9.54
C GLN A 17 2.25 4.97 8.53
N TRP A 18 3.30 4.22 8.87
CA TRP A 18 4.47 4.07 8.02
C TRP A 18 4.25 2.99 6.96
N VAL A 19 4.63 3.29 5.72
CA VAL A 19 4.72 2.32 4.62
C VAL A 19 6.19 2.21 4.22
N ALA A 20 6.81 1.07 4.54
CA ALA A 20 8.22 0.82 4.32
C ALA A 20 8.48 0.13 2.99
N SER A 21 9.61 0.49 2.38
CA SER A 21 10.20 -0.27 1.27
C SER A 21 10.93 -1.50 1.79
N GLU A 22 11.24 -2.40 0.85
CA GLU A 22 12.02 -3.61 1.10
C GLU A 22 13.35 -3.33 1.78
N SER A 23 14.01 -2.22 1.44
CA SER A 23 15.31 -1.84 1.98
C SER A 23 15.39 -1.65 3.51
N TRP A 24 14.28 -1.44 4.22
CA TRP A 24 14.32 -1.18 5.67
C TRP A 24 13.21 -1.81 6.50
N ILE A 25 12.19 -2.43 5.88
CA ILE A 25 11.09 -3.08 6.62
C ILE A 25 11.57 -4.17 7.58
N THR A 26 12.70 -4.83 7.32
CA THR A 26 13.30 -5.86 8.18
C THR A 26 14.58 -5.40 8.87
N ALA A 27 14.94 -4.12 8.78
CA ALA A 27 16.16 -3.59 9.39
C ALA A 27 16.00 -3.50 10.92
N ARG A 28 16.60 -4.47 11.62
CA ARG A 28 16.52 -4.59 13.09
C ARG A 28 17.03 -3.35 13.84
N TYR A 29 17.99 -2.64 13.26
CA TYR A 29 18.51 -1.39 13.84
C TYR A 29 17.42 -0.31 14.04
N PHE A 30 16.39 -0.29 13.19
CA PHE A 30 15.24 0.63 13.35
C PHE A 30 14.14 0.08 14.27
N ALA A 31 14.15 -1.23 14.53
CA ALA A 31 13.13 -1.94 15.28
C ALA A 31 13.49 -2.07 16.76
N ILE A 32 14.02 -1.01 17.37
CA ILE A 32 14.48 -0.99 18.76
C ILE A 32 13.44 -0.32 19.69
N PRO A 33 13.46 -0.62 21.01
CA PRO A 33 12.52 -0.02 21.96
C PRO A 33 12.51 1.52 21.94
N ARG A 34 13.67 2.16 21.72
CA ARG A 34 13.82 3.63 21.64
C ARG A 34 13.01 4.26 20.51
N THR A 35 12.94 3.61 19.35
CA THR A 35 12.26 4.12 18.15
C THR A 35 10.81 3.68 18.08
N SER A 36 10.43 2.65 18.85
CA SER A 36 9.09 2.04 18.84
C SER A 36 7.93 2.99 19.17
N THR A 37 8.19 4.11 19.84
CA THR A 37 7.16 5.12 20.15
C THR A 37 6.72 5.92 18.93
N VAL A 38 7.62 6.11 17.96
CA VAL A 38 7.42 6.92 16.75
C VAL A 38 7.22 6.04 15.52
N ILE A 39 8.03 5.00 15.40
CA ILE A 39 7.94 3.97 14.37
C ILE A 39 7.33 2.74 15.04
N SER A 40 6.00 2.75 15.14
CA SER A 40 5.20 1.58 15.46
C SER A 40 4.33 1.21 14.27
N SER A 41 3.88 -0.05 14.23
CA SER A 41 2.84 -0.47 13.30
C SER A 41 3.19 -0.27 11.81
N VAL A 42 4.47 -0.32 11.44
CA VAL A 42 4.94 -0.19 10.05
C VAL A 42 4.38 -1.32 9.20
N ILE A 43 4.00 -1.02 7.96
CA ILE A 43 3.65 -2.02 6.95
C ILE A 43 4.59 -1.91 5.76
N GLY A 44 5.01 -3.02 5.16
CA GLY A 44 5.90 -2.96 4.01
C GLY A 44 6.12 -4.31 3.37
N PHE A 45 6.89 -4.34 2.29
CA PHE A 45 7.17 -5.57 1.55
C PHE A 45 8.60 -6.03 1.78
N THR A 46 8.80 -7.30 2.13
CA THR A 46 10.12 -7.93 2.18
C THR A 46 10.20 -9.07 1.18
N ILE A 47 11.40 -9.43 0.77
CA ILE A 47 11.64 -10.66 0.02
C ILE A 47 11.30 -11.86 0.92
N PRO A 48 10.61 -12.90 0.42
CA PRO A 48 10.25 -14.06 1.21
C PRO A 48 11.46 -14.72 1.85
N LYS A 49 11.29 -15.17 3.10
CA LYS A 49 12.37 -15.90 3.78
C LYS A 49 12.57 -17.24 3.10
N SER A 50 13.82 -17.59 2.84
CA SER A 50 14.21 -18.88 2.27
C SER A 50 15.50 -19.33 2.91
N THR A 51 15.57 -20.62 3.25
CA THR A 51 16.75 -21.23 3.85
C THR A 51 17.54 -21.96 2.76
N VAL A 52 18.83 -21.64 2.65
CA VAL A 52 19.75 -22.38 1.77
C VAL A 52 20.30 -23.58 2.56
N PRO A 53 19.98 -24.82 2.19
CA PRO A 53 20.45 -25.99 2.92
C PRO A 53 21.99 -26.06 2.96
N GLY A 54 22.56 -26.31 4.14
CA GLY A 54 24.02 -26.40 4.31
C GLY A 54 24.75 -25.06 4.49
N LEU A 55 24.06 -23.91 4.31
CA LEU A 55 24.70 -22.59 4.43
C LEU A 55 25.12 -22.30 5.87
N SER A 56 24.26 -22.57 6.86
CA SER A 56 24.59 -22.34 8.28
C SER A 56 25.83 -23.14 8.69
N GLU A 57 25.86 -24.43 8.33
CA GLU A 57 26.97 -25.34 8.61
C GLU A 57 28.26 -24.93 7.92
N PHE A 58 28.18 -24.23 6.78
CA PHE A 58 29.34 -23.68 6.07
C PHE A 58 29.87 -22.43 6.77
N LEU A 59 29.00 -21.45 7.08
CA LEU A 59 29.40 -20.16 7.66
C LEU A 59 30.08 -20.34 9.02
N VAL A 60 29.58 -21.24 9.87
CA VAL A 60 30.18 -21.46 11.21
C VAL A 60 31.55 -22.18 11.18
N LYS A 61 31.94 -22.78 10.05
CA LYS A 61 33.23 -23.49 9.89
C LYS A 61 34.37 -22.60 9.41
N VAL A 62 34.06 -21.37 9.02
CA VAL A 62 35.03 -20.38 8.57
C VAL A 62 35.95 -20.00 9.75
N HIS A 63 37.25 -19.91 9.51
CA HIS A 63 38.23 -19.57 10.55
C HIS A 63 39.46 -18.89 9.92
N PRO A 64 39.98 -17.79 10.49
CA PRO A 64 41.15 -17.08 9.96
C PRO A 64 42.39 -17.97 9.75
N SER A 65 42.61 -18.96 10.63
CA SER A 65 43.73 -19.91 10.48
C SER A 65 43.69 -20.78 9.21
N LYS A 66 42.50 -21.04 8.65
CA LYS A 66 42.34 -21.81 7.40
C LYS A 66 42.56 -20.96 6.15
N SER A 67 42.49 -19.64 6.27
CA SER A 67 42.64 -18.70 5.16
C SER A 67 43.38 -17.45 5.63
N PRO A 68 44.66 -17.58 6.03
CA PRO A 68 45.42 -16.50 6.64
C PRO A 68 45.66 -15.29 5.73
N GLN A 69 45.51 -15.47 4.40
CA GLN A 69 45.61 -14.40 3.41
C GLN A 69 44.32 -13.59 3.26
N ASN A 70 43.21 -14.03 3.85
CA ASN A 70 41.94 -13.32 3.78
C ASN A 70 41.89 -12.25 4.89
N ALA A 71 42.31 -11.03 4.55
CA ALA A 71 42.31 -9.90 5.48
C ALA A 71 40.90 -9.55 6.00
N LEU A 72 39.87 -9.66 5.15
CA LEU A 72 38.48 -9.41 5.52
C LEU A 72 38.00 -10.41 6.58
N LEU A 73 38.35 -11.69 6.43
CA LEU A 73 37.99 -12.71 7.41
C LEU A 73 38.63 -12.45 8.78
N LYS A 74 39.87 -11.95 8.78
CA LYS A 74 40.55 -11.57 10.02
C LYS A 74 39.82 -10.41 10.71
N GLU A 75 39.51 -9.35 9.97
CA GLU A 75 38.80 -8.18 10.49
C GLU A 75 37.39 -8.54 10.99
N PHE A 76 36.65 -9.34 10.23
CA PHE A 76 35.35 -9.88 10.65
C PHE A 76 35.43 -10.64 11.98
N TRP A 77 36.44 -11.49 12.15
CA TRP A 77 36.62 -12.27 13.38
C TRP A 77 36.94 -11.36 14.58
N GLU A 78 37.85 -10.41 14.39
CA GLU A 78 38.23 -9.42 15.40
C GLU A 78 37.01 -8.58 15.84
N ALA A 79 36.20 -8.11 14.88
CA ALA A 79 34.97 -7.37 15.15
C ALA A 79 33.89 -8.22 15.85
N SER A 80 33.71 -9.47 15.42
CA SER A 80 32.67 -10.37 15.95
C SER A 80 32.91 -10.77 17.40
N PHE A 81 34.18 -10.96 17.78
CA PHE A 81 34.55 -11.41 19.13
C PHE A 81 35.13 -10.30 20.03
N GLY A 82 35.25 -9.08 19.50
CA GLY A 82 35.86 -7.93 20.19
C GLY A 82 37.30 -8.23 20.63
N CYS A 83 38.08 -8.87 19.77
CA CYS A 83 39.46 -9.30 20.05
C CYS A 83 40.42 -8.87 18.93
N MET A 84 41.73 -8.97 19.17
CA MET A 84 42.74 -8.72 18.14
C MET A 84 43.73 -9.88 18.02
N PHE A 85 44.13 -10.22 16.80
CA PHE A 85 45.19 -11.22 16.55
C PHE A 85 46.60 -10.65 16.72
N SER A 86 46.77 -9.33 16.55
CA SER A 86 48.06 -8.66 16.74
C SER A 86 47.85 -7.29 17.35
N SER A 87 48.38 -7.08 18.56
CA SER A 87 48.45 -5.74 19.15
C SER A 87 49.64 -4.98 18.56
N ARG A 88 49.37 -3.90 17.81
CA ARG A 88 50.43 -2.98 17.36
C ARG A 88 51.00 -2.13 18.50
N ASN A 89 50.28 -1.97 19.61
CA ASN A 89 50.68 -1.12 20.74
C ASN A 89 50.42 -1.83 22.09
N LYS A 90 51.48 -2.20 22.80
CA LYS A 90 51.48 -2.87 24.12
C LYS A 90 50.89 -2.05 25.28
N THR A 91 50.26 -0.91 25.01
CA THR A 91 49.83 0.07 26.03
C THR A 91 48.33 0.07 26.31
N THR A 92 47.55 -0.80 25.67
CA THR A 92 46.11 -0.95 25.93
C THR A 92 45.78 -2.38 26.28
N ASP A 93 44.88 -2.56 27.24
CA ASP A 93 44.39 -3.84 27.79
C ASP A 93 43.47 -4.55 26.76
N VAL A 94 44.03 -4.87 25.60
CA VAL A 94 43.29 -5.41 24.45
C VAL A 94 43.23 -6.93 24.54
N LYS A 95 42.00 -7.46 24.52
CA LYS A 95 41.72 -8.90 24.49
C LYS A 95 42.33 -9.54 23.23
N LEU A 96 43.26 -10.47 23.41
CA LEU A 96 43.82 -11.27 22.33
C LEU A 96 42.81 -12.36 21.91
N CYS A 97 42.70 -12.61 20.60
CA CYS A 97 41.92 -13.75 20.10
C CYS A 97 42.62 -15.07 20.49
N SER A 98 41.86 -16.03 21.01
CA SER A 98 42.33 -17.25 21.63
C SER A 98 42.30 -18.48 20.71
N ASP A 99 41.85 -18.30 19.46
CA ASP A 99 41.62 -19.35 18.44
C ASP A 99 40.62 -20.45 18.88
N LYS A 100 39.91 -20.22 20.00
CA LYS A 100 38.91 -21.15 20.57
C LYS A 100 37.49 -20.62 20.44
N GLU A 101 37.34 -19.39 19.95
CA GLU A 101 36.06 -18.76 19.71
C GLU A 101 35.26 -19.55 18.66
N LYS A 102 33.95 -19.67 18.86
CA LYS A 102 33.07 -20.39 17.94
C LYS A 102 32.00 -19.47 17.40
N LEU A 103 31.95 -19.33 16.08
CA LEU A 103 30.90 -18.56 15.40
C LEU A 103 29.50 -19.10 15.70
N ALA A 104 29.36 -20.41 15.90
CA ALA A 104 28.08 -21.05 16.23
C ALA A 104 27.46 -20.57 17.56
N GLU A 105 28.27 -19.97 18.45
CA GLU A 105 27.81 -19.44 19.74
C GLU A 105 27.40 -17.95 19.64
N LEU A 106 27.63 -17.30 18.48
CA LEU A 106 27.23 -15.93 18.23
C LEU A 106 25.83 -15.86 17.62
N SER A 107 24.98 -14.99 18.19
CA SER A 107 23.73 -14.55 17.56
C SER A 107 23.97 -13.18 16.94
N ASN A 108 24.25 -13.14 15.63
CA ASN A 108 24.48 -11.91 14.88
C ASN A 108 23.94 -12.03 13.45
N GLU A 109 24.00 -10.96 12.67
CA GLU A 109 23.49 -10.92 11.29
C GLU A 109 24.22 -11.92 10.37
N TYR A 110 25.45 -12.30 10.68
CA TYR A 110 26.21 -13.28 9.89
C TYR A 110 25.71 -14.71 10.10
N THR A 111 25.34 -15.08 11.33
CA THR A 111 24.85 -16.43 11.64
C THR A 111 23.36 -16.62 11.34
N ASP A 112 22.62 -15.52 11.13
CA ASP A 112 21.22 -15.53 10.72
C ASP A 112 21.05 -15.81 9.21
N VAL A 113 21.10 -17.09 8.83
CA VAL A 113 20.90 -17.54 7.44
C VAL A 113 19.47 -17.45 6.92
N SER A 114 18.53 -16.92 7.72
CA SER A 114 17.16 -16.69 7.27
C SER A 114 17.03 -15.40 6.44
N GLU A 115 18.14 -14.69 6.25
CA GLU A 115 18.18 -13.44 5.49
C GLU A 115 17.89 -13.67 3.99
N PRO A 116 16.90 -12.97 3.41
CA PRO A 116 16.49 -13.17 2.03
C PRO A 116 17.59 -12.88 0.98
N MET A 117 18.52 -11.97 1.29
CA MET A 117 19.60 -11.58 0.38
C MET A 117 20.52 -12.76 0.05
N SER A 118 20.84 -13.59 1.05
CA SER A 118 21.67 -14.79 0.88
C SER A 118 21.06 -15.78 -0.13
N ASN A 119 19.74 -15.95 -0.11
CA ASN A 119 19.03 -16.80 -1.08
C ASN A 119 19.09 -16.22 -2.50
N ASN A 120 19.03 -14.90 -2.66
CA ASN A 120 19.15 -14.27 -3.98
C ASN A 120 20.55 -14.42 -4.57
N VAL A 121 21.61 -14.30 -3.75
CA VAL A 121 22.99 -14.58 -4.19
C VAL A 121 23.13 -16.04 -4.60
N TYR A 122 22.58 -16.97 -3.81
CA TYR A 122 22.54 -18.39 -4.15
C TYR A 122 21.86 -18.64 -5.50
N LYS A 123 20.67 -18.07 -5.71
CA LYS A 123 19.93 -18.18 -6.98
C LYS A 123 20.70 -17.58 -8.17
N ALA A 124 21.36 -16.45 -7.98
CA ALA A 124 22.15 -15.81 -9.03
C ALA A 124 23.32 -16.68 -9.49
N VAL A 125 24.07 -17.27 -8.55
CA VAL A 125 25.16 -18.20 -8.87
C VAL A 125 24.63 -19.44 -9.59
N TYR A 126 23.50 -19.99 -9.14
CA TYR A 126 22.87 -21.13 -9.81
C TYR A 126 22.36 -20.76 -11.21
N ALA A 127 21.80 -19.58 -11.42
CA ALA A 127 21.37 -19.13 -12.74
C ALA A 127 22.54 -19.10 -13.72
N VAL A 128 23.69 -18.56 -13.31
CA VAL A 128 24.91 -18.58 -14.13
C VAL A 128 25.42 -20.01 -14.35
N ALA A 129 25.40 -20.87 -13.32
CA ALA A 129 25.80 -22.27 -13.43
C ALA A 129 24.91 -23.04 -14.42
N HIS A 130 23.59 -22.84 -14.37
CA HIS A 130 22.64 -23.42 -15.32
C HIS A 130 22.88 -22.90 -16.74
N ALA A 131 23.09 -21.58 -16.92
CA ALA A 131 23.42 -21.01 -18.22
C ALA A 131 24.71 -21.63 -18.82
N LEU A 132 25.76 -21.77 -18.02
CA LEU A 132 27.00 -22.43 -18.42
C LEU A 132 26.80 -23.92 -18.68
N HIS A 133 25.96 -24.60 -17.91
CA HIS A 133 25.65 -26.02 -18.10
C HIS A 133 24.99 -26.25 -19.47
N GLU A 134 23.98 -25.45 -19.83
CA GLU A 134 23.31 -25.52 -21.12
C GLU A 134 24.28 -25.20 -22.28
N LEU A 135 25.11 -24.16 -22.12
CA LEU A 135 26.16 -23.82 -23.09
C LEU A 135 27.14 -24.99 -23.31
N LEU A 136 27.60 -25.64 -22.24
CA LEU A 136 28.61 -26.72 -22.30
C LEU A 136 28.05 -28.08 -22.75
N THR A 137 26.76 -28.33 -22.49
CA THR A 137 26.06 -29.57 -22.86
C THR A 137 25.33 -29.50 -24.19
N CYS A 138 25.36 -28.33 -24.85
CA CYS A 138 24.86 -28.11 -26.19
C CYS A 138 25.24 -29.26 -27.13
N LYS A 139 24.23 -29.88 -27.76
CA LYS A 139 24.40 -30.91 -28.79
C LYS A 139 24.21 -30.28 -30.17
N GLN A 140 25.14 -30.51 -31.08
CA GLN A 140 25.03 -30.03 -32.46
C GLN A 140 23.68 -30.49 -33.07
N GLY A 141 22.92 -29.54 -33.63
CA GLY A 141 21.59 -29.79 -34.19
C GLY A 141 20.41 -29.79 -33.20
N LYS A 142 20.65 -29.51 -31.91
CA LYS A 142 19.62 -29.30 -30.87
C LYS A 142 19.75 -27.96 -30.13
N GLY A 143 20.44 -26.98 -30.72
CA GLY A 143 20.40 -25.62 -30.20
C GLY A 143 18.98 -25.07 -30.21
N HIS A 144 18.68 -24.12 -29.32
CA HIS A 144 17.36 -23.47 -29.22
C HIS A 144 16.88 -22.83 -30.52
N THR A 145 17.80 -22.54 -31.45
CA THR A 145 17.51 -22.14 -32.82
C THR A 145 18.06 -23.17 -33.82
N LEU A 146 17.30 -23.45 -34.87
CA LEU A 146 17.57 -24.46 -35.91
C LEU A 146 18.91 -24.28 -36.68
N ASN A 147 19.68 -23.22 -36.43
CA ASN A 147 20.89 -22.86 -37.17
C ASN A 147 22.10 -22.48 -36.29
N GLU A 148 22.06 -22.61 -34.96
CA GLU A 148 23.22 -22.28 -34.12
C GLU A 148 24.13 -23.48 -33.85
N SER A 149 25.38 -23.36 -34.29
CA SER A 149 26.46 -24.28 -33.91
C SER A 149 26.80 -24.09 -32.42
N CYS A 150 26.95 -25.20 -31.69
CA CYS A 150 27.40 -25.14 -30.30
C CYS A 150 28.75 -24.42 -30.17
N VAL A 151 28.91 -23.71 -29.04
CA VAL A 151 30.07 -22.87 -28.77
C VAL A 151 31.34 -23.70 -28.51
N ASP A 152 32.50 -23.17 -28.91
CA ASP A 152 33.80 -23.74 -28.56
C ASP A 152 34.03 -23.63 -27.04
N LYS A 153 34.16 -24.79 -26.39
CA LYS A 153 34.37 -24.90 -24.94
C LYS A 153 35.67 -24.25 -24.46
N ALA A 154 36.66 -24.10 -25.35
CA ALA A 154 37.94 -23.48 -25.02
C ALA A 154 37.87 -21.93 -25.01
N ASN A 155 36.82 -21.32 -25.59
CA ASN A 155 36.73 -19.88 -25.75
C ASN A 155 35.29 -19.37 -25.55
N ILE A 156 34.82 -19.39 -24.30
CA ILE A 156 33.50 -18.90 -23.91
C ILE A 156 33.54 -17.39 -23.73
N GLN A 157 32.66 -16.67 -24.42
CA GLN A 157 32.51 -15.22 -24.30
C GLN A 157 31.34 -14.86 -23.38
N GLY A 158 31.47 -13.75 -22.64
CA GLY A 158 30.42 -13.29 -21.72
C GLY A 158 29.06 -13.06 -22.40
N ALA A 159 29.06 -12.50 -23.62
CA ALA A 159 27.83 -12.28 -24.38
C ALA A 159 27.08 -13.59 -24.71
N GLN A 160 27.80 -14.70 -24.88
CA GLN A 160 27.20 -16.01 -25.08
C GLN A 160 26.53 -16.49 -23.79
N VAL A 161 27.20 -16.34 -22.65
CA VAL A 161 26.62 -16.72 -21.35
C VAL A 161 25.34 -15.91 -21.07
N VAL A 162 25.33 -14.61 -21.37
CA VAL A 162 24.13 -13.75 -21.21
C VAL A 162 22.96 -14.26 -22.04
N LYS A 163 23.19 -14.72 -23.27
CA LYS A 163 22.13 -15.29 -24.11
C LYS A 163 21.47 -16.51 -23.44
N TYR A 164 22.28 -17.46 -22.96
CA TYR A 164 21.75 -18.62 -22.23
C TYR A 164 21.13 -18.23 -20.89
N LEU A 165 21.62 -17.18 -20.24
CA LEU A 165 21.07 -16.67 -18.99
C LEU A 165 19.62 -16.18 -19.16
N HIS A 166 19.28 -15.53 -20.28
CA HIS A 166 17.89 -15.12 -20.56
C HIS A 166 16.91 -16.29 -20.70
N GLU A 167 17.40 -17.49 -21.00
CA GLU A 167 16.60 -18.67 -21.27
C GLU A 167 16.54 -19.65 -20.09
N VAL A 168 17.27 -19.38 -18.99
CA VAL A 168 17.29 -20.31 -17.86
C VAL A 168 15.91 -20.42 -17.22
N ASN A 169 15.54 -21.66 -16.91
CA ASN A 169 14.31 -21.99 -16.22
C ASN A 169 14.56 -23.26 -15.41
N PHE A 170 14.83 -23.09 -14.12
CA PHE A 170 15.13 -24.19 -13.21
C PHE A 170 14.36 -24.03 -11.90
N THR A 171 14.29 -25.09 -11.12
CA THR A 171 13.69 -25.09 -9.79
C THR A 171 14.77 -25.34 -8.76
N THR A 172 14.86 -24.49 -7.74
CA THR A 172 15.79 -24.68 -6.62
C THR A 172 15.42 -25.92 -5.80
N HIS A 173 16.34 -26.37 -4.94
CA HIS A 173 16.05 -27.45 -3.99
C HIS A 173 14.88 -27.14 -3.03
N THR A 174 14.57 -25.87 -2.81
CA THR A 174 13.45 -25.41 -1.98
C THR A 174 12.12 -25.34 -2.75
N GLY A 175 12.10 -25.70 -4.04
CA GLY A 175 10.90 -25.69 -4.88
C GLY A 175 10.59 -24.33 -5.53
N GLU A 176 11.48 -23.35 -5.41
CA GLU A 176 11.32 -22.04 -6.03
C GLU A 176 11.74 -22.10 -7.50
N ARG A 177 10.83 -21.73 -8.41
CA ARG A 177 11.14 -21.67 -9.84
C ARG A 177 11.82 -20.34 -10.19
N VAL A 178 12.98 -20.41 -10.82
CA VAL A 178 13.81 -19.27 -11.22
C VAL A 178 13.85 -19.19 -12.75
N TYR A 179 13.40 -18.06 -13.27
CA TYR A 179 13.40 -17.71 -14.69
C TYR A 179 13.35 -16.19 -14.81
N PHE A 180 13.69 -15.67 -16.00
CA PHE A 180 13.71 -14.24 -16.27
C PHE A 180 12.66 -13.86 -17.33
N ASP A 181 12.14 -12.65 -17.24
CA ASP A 181 11.30 -12.06 -18.28
C ASP A 181 12.14 -11.48 -19.43
N LEU A 182 11.48 -10.80 -20.37
CA LEU A 182 12.12 -10.18 -21.54
C LEU A 182 13.15 -9.10 -21.16
N ASN A 183 13.02 -8.47 -19.99
CA ASN A 183 13.95 -7.45 -19.50
C ASN A 183 15.08 -8.05 -18.66
N GLY A 184 15.04 -9.35 -18.37
CA GLY A 184 15.99 -10.01 -17.48
C GLY A 184 15.59 -9.96 -16.01
N ASP A 185 14.34 -9.60 -15.70
CA ASP A 185 13.86 -9.51 -14.32
C ASP A 185 13.31 -10.86 -13.85
N PRO A 186 13.64 -11.31 -12.62
CA PRO A 186 13.02 -12.49 -12.06
C PRO A 186 11.56 -12.22 -11.67
N THR A 187 10.78 -13.28 -11.48
CA THR A 187 9.40 -13.13 -11.00
C THR A 187 9.38 -12.46 -9.61
N ALA A 188 8.70 -11.31 -9.53
CA ALA A 188 8.54 -10.58 -8.29
C ALA A 188 7.62 -11.33 -7.31
N ARG A 189 8.19 -11.70 -6.16
CA ARG A 189 7.48 -12.30 -5.02
C ARG A 189 7.90 -11.59 -3.74
N TYR A 190 6.92 -11.16 -2.95
CA TYR A 190 7.14 -10.44 -1.70
C TYR A 190 6.19 -10.92 -0.61
N GLU A 191 6.67 -10.89 0.62
CA GLU A 191 5.85 -10.97 1.82
C GLU A 191 5.46 -9.56 2.27
N LEU A 192 4.18 -9.35 2.55
CA LEU A 192 3.71 -8.15 3.22
C LEU A 192 3.89 -8.34 4.73
N VAL A 193 4.65 -7.47 5.35
CA VAL A 193 5.04 -7.54 6.76
C VAL A 193 4.47 -6.36 7.52
N ASN A 194 4.05 -6.63 8.75
CA ASN A 194 3.65 -5.62 9.73
C ASN A 194 4.52 -5.73 10.98
N TRP A 195 4.92 -4.57 11.51
CA TRP A 195 5.67 -4.49 12.77
C TRP A 195 4.72 -4.61 13.94
N GLN A 196 4.86 -5.66 14.72
CA GLN A 196 4.01 -5.94 15.88
C GLN A 196 4.87 -5.99 17.14
N LYS A 197 4.43 -5.31 18.19
CA LYS A 197 5.12 -5.33 19.48
C LYS A 197 4.81 -6.64 20.20
N GLY A 198 5.83 -7.43 20.51
CA GLY A 198 5.71 -8.64 21.31
C GLY A 198 5.45 -8.34 22.78
N GLU A 199 5.10 -9.37 23.55
CA GLU A 199 4.90 -9.29 25.01
C GLU A 199 6.19 -8.89 25.76
N ASP A 200 7.33 -9.26 25.19
CA ASP A 200 8.69 -8.91 25.60
C ASP A 200 9.06 -7.44 25.32
N GLY A 201 8.21 -6.71 24.59
CA GLY A 201 8.45 -5.34 24.17
C GLY A 201 9.29 -5.21 22.89
N GLU A 202 9.80 -6.34 22.37
CA GLU A 202 10.56 -6.41 21.12
C GLU A 202 9.64 -6.29 19.91
N ILE A 203 10.15 -5.70 18.83
CA ILE A 203 9.40 -5.59 17.57
C ILE A 203 9.58 -6.87 16.76
N LYS A 204 8.46 -7.50 16.42
CA LYS A 204 8.39 -8.68 15.57
C LYS A 204 7.89 -8.30 14.18
N PHE A 205 8.58 -8.82 13.17
CA PHE A 205 8.20 -8.68 11.76
C PHE A 205 7.23 -9.82 11.40
N VAL A 206 5.93 -9.53 11.40
CA VAL A 206 4.89 -10.53 11.18
C VAL A 206 4.38 -10.46 9.74
N THR A 207 4.44 -11.58 9.03
CA THR A 207 3.89 -11.69 7.68
C THR A 207 2.37 -11.70 7.73
N ILE A 208 1.74 -10.72 7.09
CA ILE A 208 0.29 -10.49 7.06
C ILE A 208 -0.30 -10.63 5.65
N GLY A 209 0.52 -10.91 4.65
CA GLY A 209 0.09 -11.02 3.26
C GLY A 209 1.22 -11.36 2.31
N TYR A 210 0.90 -11.47 1.03
CA TYR A 210 1.84 -11.82 -0.03
C TYR A 210 1.52 -11.08 -1.31
N TYR A 211 2.56 -10.80 -2.08
CA TYR A 211 2.48 -10.35 -3.47
C TYR A 211 3.21 -11.37 -4.37
N ASP A 212 2.54 -11.94 -5.36
CA ASP A 212 3.13 -12.84 -6.35
C ASP A 212 2.73 -12.41 -7.76
N ALA A 213 3.70 -11.87 -8.50
CA ALA A 213 3.51 -11.39 -9.87
C ALA A 213 3.22 -12.51 -10.89
N SER A 214 3.51 -13.78 -10.56
CA SER A 214 3.19 -14.92 -11.44
C SER A 214 1.71 -15.26 -11.48
N LEU A 215 0.89 -14.71 -10.57
CA LEU A 215 -0.54 -14.94 -10.53
C LEU A 215 -1.30 -13.98 -11.47
N PRO A 216 -2.53 -14.35 -11.90
CA PRO A 216 -3.37 -13.48 -12.72
C PRO A 216 -3.71 -12.16 -12.02
N ALA A 217 -3.94 -11.11 -12.82
CA ALA A 217 -4.36 -9.80 -12.33
C ALA A 217 -5.56 -9.90 -11.36
N GLY A 218 -5.50 -9.16 -10.25
CA GLY A 218 -6.49 -9.22 -9.17
C GLY A 218 -6.30 -10.34 -8.16
N LYS A 219 -5.38 -11.30 -8.40
CA LYS A 219 -4.99 -12.35 -7.44
C LYS A 219 -3.53 -12.25 -6.98
N GLN A 220 -2.80 -11.26 -7.49
CA GLN A 220 -1.37 -11.08 -7.19
C GLN A 220 -1.14 -10.65 -5.75
N PHE A 221 -2.03 -9.85 -5.17
CA PHE A 221 -1.91 -9.33 -3.81
C PHE A 221 -2.93 -9.97 -2.88
N THR A 222 -2.46 -10.43 -1.72
CA THR A 222 -3.30 -10.95 -0.64
C THR A 222 -2.88 -10.28 0.67
N MET A 223 -3.85 -9.92 1.48
CA MET A 223 -3.64 -9.29 2.79
C MET A 223 -4.69 -9.83 3.75
N ASN A 224 -4.25 -10.19 4.95
CA ASN A 224 -5.12 -10.62 6.04
C ASN A 224 -5.36 -9.45 6.99
N ASP A 225 -6.54 -8.85 6.88
CA ASP A 225 -6.90 -7.63 7.60
C ASP A 225 -7.12 -7.84 9.10
N ASN A 226 -7.30 -9.09 9.56
CA ASN A 226 -7.73 -9.36 10.93
C ASN A 226 -6.64 -9.20 11.99
N ASN A 227 -5.36 -9.23 11.61
CA ASN A 227 -4.22 -9.22 12.54
C ASN A 227 -3.20 -8.10 12.23
N ILE A 228 -3.65 -7.00 11.66
CA ILE A 228 -2.78 -5.85 11.36
C ILE A 228 -2.85 -4.86 12.51
N PHE A 229 -1.70 -4.47 13.05
CA PHE A 229 -1.59 -3.37 13.99
C PHE A 229 -1.40 -2.08 13.20
N TRP A 230 -2.31 -1.14 13.40
CA TRP A 230 -2.27 0.19 12.79
C TRP A 230 -1.67 1.23 13.74
N ALA A 231 -1.20 2.35 13.17
CA ALA A 231 -0.78 3.51 13.95
C ALA A 231 -1.99 4.22 14.58
N GLY A 232 -1.89 4.61 15.85
CA GLY A 232 -2.98 5.25 16.59
C GLY A 232 -3.88 4.20 17.25
N ASP A 233 -5.09 3.99 16.71
CA ASP A 233 -5.97 2.90 17.14
C ASP A 233 -5.51 1.59 16.48
N PRO A 234 -4.99 0.61 17.24
CA PRO A 234 -4.42 -0.62 16.67
C PRO A 234 -5.41 -1.42 15.82
N PHE A 235 -6.71 -1.26 16.06
CA PHE A 235 -7.76 -2.10 15.46
C PHE A 235 -8.50 -1.41 14.31
N THR A 236 -8.24 -0.12 14.06
CA THR A 236 -8.96 0.65 13.04
C THR A 236 -8.00 1.09 11.95
N LYS A 237 -8.29 0.67 10.71
CA LYS A 237 -7.53 1.10 9.53
C LYS A 237 -7.56 2.63 9.40
N PRO A 238 -6.39 3.30 9.33
CA PRO A 238 -6.34 4.75 9.21
C PRO A 238 -6.84 5.18 7.83
N LYS A 239 -7.65 6.24 7.81
CA LYS A 239 -8.05 6.91 6.58
C LYS A 239 -7.08 8.04 6.30
N SER A 240 -6.43 8.00 5.13
CA SER A 240 -5.54 9.08 4.67
C SER A 240 -6.14 9.73 3.43
N VAL A 241 -7.19 10.52 3.64
CA VAL A 241 -7.88 11.27 2.59
C VAL A 241 -7.70 12.77 2.82
N CYS A 242 -7.63 13.55 1.74
CA CYS A 242 -7.51 15.00 1.85
C CYS A 242 -8.84 15.66 2.22
N SER A 243 -9.92 15.17 1.63
CA SER A 243 -11.30 15.60 1.87
C SER A 243 -12.16 14.36 2.16
N GLU A 244 -13.04 14.49 3.14
CA GLU A 244 -14.06 13.48 3.41
C GLU A 244 -15.05 13.38 2.25
N SER A 245 -15.71 12.22 2.14
CA SER A 245 -16.72 12.01 1.11
C SER A 245 -17.90 12.97 1.25
N CYS A 246 -18.29 13.59 0.13
CA CYS A 246 -19.43 14.49 0.09
C CYS A 246 -20.74 13.70 0.20
N GLN A 247 -21.58 14.12 1.14
CA GLN A 247 -22.88 13.48 1.36
C GLN A 247 -23.90 13.90 0.29
N PRO A 248 -24.98 13.12 0.09
CA PRO A 248 -26.11 13.55 -0.73
C PRO A 248 -26.59 14.96 -0.31
N GLY A 249 -27.04 15.74 -1.28
CA GLY A 249 -27.34 17.17 -1.12
C GLY A 249 -26.18 18.12 -1.44
N THR A 250 -24.97 17.57 -1.55
CA THR A 250 -23.76 18.34 -1.89
C THR A 250 -23.07 17.80 -3.14
N SER A 251 -22.20 18.63 -3.73
CA SER A 251 -21.34 18.26 -4.84
C SER A 251 -19.89 18.67 -4.60
N GLN A 252 -18.96 17.92 -5.19
CA GLN A 252 -17.53 18.19 -5.10
C GLN A 252 -17.16 19.42 -5.92
N ALA A 253 -16.57 20.42 -5.26
CA ALA A 253 -16.01 21.59 -5.89
C ALA A 253 -14.48 21.58 -5.82
N VAL A 254 -13.86 21.83 -6.97
CA VAL A 254 -12.40 21.88 -7.11
C VAL A 254 -11.85 23.11 -6.37
N ILE A 255 -10.85 22.88 -5.51
CA ILE A 255 -10.13 23.95 -4.83
C ILE A 255 -8.93 24.35 -5.70
N ARG A 256 -8.93 25.59 -6.21
CA ARG A 256 -7.82 26.10 -7.03
C ARG A 256 -6.50 26.02 -6.27
N GLY A 257 -5.47 25.45 -6.90
CA GLY A 257 -4.13 25.30 -6.31
C GLY A 257 -3.96 24.06 -5.42
N LYS A 258 -4.98 23.20 -5.28
CA LYS A 258 -4.87 21.92 -4.58
C LYS A 258 -4.98 20.73 -5.56
N PRO A 259 -4.49 19.54 -5.19
CA PRO A 259 -4.65 18.31 -5.99
C PRO A 259 -6.13 17.92 -6.17
N ILE A 260 -6.42 17.07 -7.16
CA ILE A 260 -7.79 16.65 -7.53
C ILE A 260 -8.51 15.92 -6.38
N CYS A 261 -7.78 15.18 -5.54
CA CYS A 261 -8.35 14.50 -4.37
C CYS A 261 -8.75 15.45 -3.22
N CYS A 262 -8.39 16.73 -3.31
CA CYS A 262 -8.73 17.76 -2.34
C CYS A 262 -9.86 18.64 -2.90
N PHE A 263 -11.07 18.40 -2.44
CA PHE A 263 -12.27 19.12 -2.87
C PHE A 263 -13.04 19.67 -1.67
N SER A 264 -13.96 20.59 -1.93
CA SER A 264 -14.91 21.09 -0.94
C SER A 264 -16.32 20.61 -1.30
N CYS A 265 -17.09 20.16 -0.32
CA CYS A 265 -18.47 19.78 -0.54
C CYS A 265 -19.35 21.04 -0.49
N ILE A 266 -19.90 21.43 -1.63
CA ILE A 266 -20.78 22.61 -1.76
C ILE A 266 -22.22 22.13 -1.91
N PRO A 267 -23.18 22.68 -1.14
CA PRO A 267 -24.59 22.33 -1.27
C PRO A 267 -25.12 22.65 -2.67
N CYS A 268 -26.01 21.80 -3.16
CA CYS A 268 -26.68 22.04 -4.42
C CYS A 268 -27.57 23.28 -4.35
N ALA A 269 -27.71 23.96 -5.50
CA ALA A 269 -28.56 25.13 -5.60
C ALA A 269 -30.05 24.77 -5.40
N ALA A 270 -30.89 25.75 -5.08
CA ALA A 270 -32.34 25.52 -5.01
C ALA A 270 -32.89 25.07 -6.38
N GLY A 271 -33.73 24.04 -6.38
CA GLY A 271 -34.18 23.37 -7.61
C GLY A 271 -33.20 22.32 -8.17
N GLU A 272 -32.04 22.13 -7.54
CA GLU A 272 -31.07 21.08 -7.86
C GLU A 272 -30.89 20.10 -6.69
N ILE A 273 -30.50 18.87 -7.01
CA ILE A 273 -30.27 17.80 -6.04
C ILE A 273 -28.98 17.04 -6.31
N SER A 274 -28.50 16.34 -5.27
CA SER A 274 -27.46 15.32 -5.38
C SER A 274 -27.92 14.12 -4.56
N ASN A 275 -28.23 12.99 -5.21
CA ASN A 275 -28.79 11.80 -4.55
C ASN A 275 -27.72 10.74 -4.23
N VAL A 276 -26.48 10.92 -4.70
CA VAL A 276 -25.37 10.00 -4.50
C VAL A 276 -24.23 10.67 -3.77
N THR A 277 -23.50 9.91 -2.95
CA THR A 277 -22.26 10.36 -2.31
C THR A 277 -21.20 10.66 -3.36
N ASP A 278 -20.35 11.65 -3.09
CA ASP A 278 -19.23 12.04 -3.95
C ASP A 278 -19.63 12.44 -5.38
N SER A 279 -20.84 13.00 -5.54
CA SER A 279 -21.25 13.56 -6.82
C SER A 279 -20.37 14.76 -7.20
N THR A 280 -19.91 14.80 -8.45
CA THR A 280 -19.17 15.95 -8.98
C THR A 280 -20.07 17.08 -9.46
N LYS A 281 -21.38 16.83 -9.60
CA LYS A 281 -22.35 17.79 -10.16
C LYS A 281 -23.72 17.62 -9.51
N CYS A 282 -24.46 18.71 -9.40
CA CYS A 282 -25.86 18.68 -9.02
C CYS A 282 -26.76 18.47 -10.25
N ILE A 283 -27.90 17.82 -10.04
CA ILE A 283 -28.89 17.49 -11.07
C ILE A 283 -30.11 18.40 -10.88
N LYS A 284 -30.56 19.06 -11.94
CA LYS A 284 -31.77 19.90 -11.91
C LYS A 284 -33.04 19.04 -11.82
N CYS A 285 -33.96 19.43 -10.94
CA CYS A 285 -35.27 18.79 -10.85
C CYS A 285 -36.12 19.09 -12.11
N PRO A 286 -37.00 18.15 -12.51
CA PRO A 286 -38.01 18.42 -13.54
C PRO A 286 -38.95 19.56 -13.16
N LEU A 287 -39.63 20.16 -14.14
CA LEU A 287 -40.41 21.40 -13.96
C LEU A 287 -41.52 21.32 -12.89
N GLU A 288 -42.16 20.15 -12.73
CA GLU A 288 -43.23 19.92 -11.75
C GLU A 288 -42.71 19.68 -10.32
N TYR A 289 -41.40 19.45 -10.19
CA TYR A 289 -40.73 19.11 -8.95
C TYR A 289 -39.80 20.23 -8.49
N TRP A 290 -39.43 20.18 -7.22
CA TRP A 290 -38.48 21.08 -6.57
C TRP A 290 -37.60 20.29 -5.63
N SER A 291 -36.40 20.78 -5.33
CA SER A 291 -35.55 20.09 -4.36
C SER A 291 -36.12 20.21 -2.94
N ASN A 292 -36.04 19.13 -2.17
CA ASN A 292 -36.33 19.15 -0.75
C ASN A 292 -35.32 20.04 0.02
N GLU A 293 -35.52 20.22 1.32
CA GLU A 293 -34.65 21.06 2.17
C GLU A 293 -33.20 20.57 2.16
N ASP A 294 -33.00 19.25 2.24
CA ASP A 294 -31.68 18.61 2.24
C ASP A 294 -31.04 18.49 0.84
N ARG A 295 -31.74 18.90 -0.24
CA ARG A 295 -31.29 18.81 -1.63
C ARG A 295 -30.93 17.38 -2.09
N THR A 296 -31.51 16.36 -1.48
CA THR A 296 -31.26 14.95 -1.79
C THR A 296 -32.22 14.40 -2.84
N GLU A 297 -33.45 14.93 -2.88
CA GLU A 297 -34.53 14.41 -3.72
C GLU A 297 -35.41 15.53 -4.30
N CYS A 298 -36.03 15.23 -5.44
CA CYS A 298 -36.99 16.10 -6.08
C CYS A 298 -38.39 15.75 -5.60
N ILE A 299 -39.03 16.68 -4.89
CA ILE A 299 -40.39 16.56 -4.36
C ILE A 299 -41.36 17.38 -5.22
N LEU A 300 -42.63 16.97 -5.30
CA LEU A 300 -43.62 17.70 -6.09
C LEU A 300 -43.79 19.12 -5.52
N LYS A 301 -43.84 20.14 -6.39
CA LYS A 301 -44.08 21.52 -5.95
C LYS A 301 -45.40 21.60 -5.19
N LYS A 302 -45.39 22.29 -4.04
CA LYS A 302 -46.64 22.64 -3.35
C LYS A 302 -47.44 23.56 -4.26
N VAL A 303 -48.67 23.17 -4.55
CA VAL A 303 -49.63 24.05 -5.24
C VAL A 303 -50.08 25.10 -4.25
N GLU A 304 -49.68 26.35 -4.48
CA GLU A 304 -50.30 27.50 -3.81
C GLU A 304 -51.57 27.84 -4.59
N PHE A 305 -52.72 27.63 -3.96
CA PHE A 305 -54.00 28.04 -4.48
C PHE A 305 -54.64 28.99 -3.47
N LEU A 306 -55.34 30.01 -3.97
CA LEU A 306 -56.03 30.95 -3.11
C LEU A 306 -57.20 30.24 -2.41
N THR A 307 -57.04 29.91 -1.14
CA THR A 307 -58.09 29.25 -0.36
C THR A 307 -59.12 30.29 0.11
N PHE A 308 -60.39 29.88 0.26
CA PHE A 308 -61.41 30.73 0.87
C PHE A 308 -61.14 31.07 2.35
N GLY A 309 -60.17 30.40 2.98
CA GLY A 309 -59.71 30.67 4.34
C GLY A 309 -58.69 31.80 4.45
N GLU A 310 -57.96 32.10 3.37
CA GLU A 310 -56.96 33.18 3.32
C GLU A 310 -57.62 34.55 3.24
N THR A 311 -56.93 35.60 3.70
CA THR A 311 -57.45 36.98 3.77
C THR A 311 -57.96 37.48 2.42
N MET A 312 -57.18 37.30 1.35
CA MET A 312 -57.58 37.68 0.00
C MET A 312 -58.73 36.82 -0.53
N GLY A 313 -58.77 35.52 -0.23
CA GLY A 313 -59.88 34.63 -0.59
C GLY A 313 -61.19 34.96 0.14
N LYS A 314 -61.12 35.35 1.41
CA LYS A 314 -62.25 35.86 2.20
C LYS A 314 -62.81 37.17 1.65
N MET A 315 -61.93 38.09 1.26
CA MET A 315 -62.35 39.38 0.68
C MET A 315 -63.08 39.16 -0.65
N LEU A 316 -62.52 38.33 -1.54
CA LEU A 316 -63.15 38.03 -2.83
C LEU A 316 -64.50 37.32 -2.67
N THR A 317 -64.62 36.38 -1.74
CA THR A 317 -65.90 35.70 -1.47
C THR A 317 -66.95 36.62 -0.89
N ALA A 318 -66.60 37.48 0.08
CA ALA A 318 -67.53 38.45 0.64
C ALA A 318 -68.07 39.39 -0.44
N ILE A 319 -67.20 39.93 -1.30
CA ILE A 319 -67.60 40.80 -2.41
C ILE A 319 -68.53 40.05 -3.38
N SER A 320 -68.20 38.80 -3.71
CA SER A 320 -69.01 37.95 -4.60
C SER A 320 -70.40 37.67 -4.03
N VAL A 321 -70.52 37.32 -2.74
CA VAL A 321 -71.79 37.07 -2.06
C VAL A 321 -72.65 38.34 -1.97
N ILE A 322 -72.04 39.49 -1.66
CA ILE A 322 -72.73 40.78 -1.64
C ILE A 322 -73.25 41.10 -3.04
N GLY A 323 -72.42 40.93 -4.07
CA GLY A 323 -72.81 41.14 -5.47
C GLY A 323 -73.96 40.23 -5.91
N ALA A 324 -73.89 38.94 -5.60
CA ALA A 324 -74.95 37.98 -5.91
C ALA A 324 -76.26 38.32 -5.19
N SER A 325 -76.18 38.72 -3.92
CA SER A 325 -77.34 39.12 -3.12
C SER A 325 -78.03 40.38 -3.67
N LEU A 326 -77.24 41.39 -4.05
CA LEU A 326 -77.75 42.60 -4.72
C LEU A 326 -78.41 42.27 -6.07
N THR A 327 -77.81 41.37 -6.85
CA THR A 327 -78.36 40.92 -8.14
C THR A 327 -79.66 40.14 -7.95
N ALA A 328 -79.74 39.28 -6.94
CA ALA A 328 -80.97 38.57 -6.60
C ALA A 328 -82.08 39.52 -6.12
N ALA A 329 -81.74 40.49 -5.27
CA ALA A 329 -82.69 41.49 -4.79
C ALA A 329 -83.24 42.36 -5.92
N THR A 330 -82.38 42.85 -6.81
CA THR A 330 -82.80 43.59 -8.00
C THR A 330 -83.65 42.73 -8.93
N GLY A 331 -83.26 41.47 -9.16
CA GLY A 331 -84.07 40.50 -9.90
C GLY A 331 -85.44 40.26 -9.29
N LEU A 332 -85.54 40.09 -7.97
CA LEU A 332 -86.82 39.93 -7.27
C LEU A 332 -87.71 41.17 -7.38
N ILE A 333 -87.13 42.36 -7.28
CA ILE A 333 -87.86 43.63 -7.49
C ILE A 333 -88.39 43.67 -8.93
N PHE A 334 -87.55 43.37 -9.93
CA PHE A 334 -87.98 43.32 -11.34
C PHE A 334 -89.08 42.27 -11.58
N PHE A 335 -88.99 41.09 -10.97
CA PHE A 335 -90.02 40.04 -11.07
C PHE A 335 -91.32 40.42 -10.36
N HIS A 336 -91.26 41.13 -9.24
CA HIS A 336 -92.45 41.52 -8.50
C HIS A 336 -93.18 42.71 -9.14
N PHE A 337 -92.42 43.61 -9.77
CA PHE A 337 -92.91 44.80 -10.48
C PHE A 337 -92.94 44.60 -12.00
N MET A 338 -93.26 43.38 -12.45
CA MET A 338 -93.22 43.02 -13.88
C MET A 338 -94.30 43.69 -14.74
N GLU A 339 -95.31 44.31 -14.10
CA GLU A 339 -96.43 44.99 -14.76
C GLU A 339 -96.48 46.52 -14.52
N THR A 340 -95.46 47.09 -13.87
CA THR A 340 -95.29 48.56 -13.84
C THR A 340 -94.57 49.03 -15.12
N PRO A 341 -95.08 50.05 -15.85
CA PRO A 341 -94.51 50.50 -17.12
C PRO A 341 -93.04 50.91 -17.07
#